data_AF-A0A957CQ03-F1
#
_entry.id   AF-A0A957CQ03-F1
#
_cell.length_a   1.000
_cell.length_b   1.000
_cell.length_c   1.000
_cell.angle_alpha   90.00
_cell.angle_beta   90.00
_cell.angle_gamma   90.00
#
_symmetry.space_group_name_H-M   'P 1'
#
loop_
_entity.id
_entity.type
_entity.pdbx_description
1 polymer ?
#
loop_
_entity_poly.entity_id
_entity_poly.type
_entity_poly.pdbx_seq_one_letter_code
_entity_poly.pdbx_strand_id
1 'polypeptide(L)'
;SISWALLRGIDEGVIWAFIAGLFLDLMSVTPIGVTSLSFMFGILAVIWVQQAIPTSRFLLPVILAFSATLVALLVNILLLRTLQLVVDLSALSALFPMTLLHAVLILPVYWTAYWIDRTIRPRKVTV
;
A
#
# COMPACT_ATOMS: atom_id res chain seq x y z
N SER A 1 2.80 0.40 -4.80
CA SER A 1 1.78 1.46 -4.72
C SER A 1 2.18 2.57 -3.74
N ILE A 2 2.45 2.29 -2.46
CA ILE A 2 2.76 3.32 -1.42
C ILE A 2 3.98 4.20 -1.78
N SER A 3 5.08 3.59 -2.21
CA SER A 3 6.29 4.33 -2.62
C SER A 3 6.01 5.27 -3.79
N TRP A 4 5.20 4.82 -4.75
CA TRP A 4 4.80 5.62 -5.89
C TRP A 4 3.83 6.73 -5.51
N ALA A 5 2.89 6.45 -4.59
CA ALA A 5 1.97 7.44 -4.03
C ALA A 5 2.72 8.60 -3.35
N LEU A 6 3.81 8.27 -2.65
CA LEU A 6 4.68 9.24 -1.98
C LEU A 6 5.51 10.08 -2.96
N LEU A 7 5.92 9.51 -4.09
CA LEU A 7 6.76 10.21 -5.07
C LEU A 7 5.95 11.02 -6.07
N ARG A 8 4.76 10.55 -6.45
CA ARG A 8 3.98 11.07 -7.58
C ARG A 8 2.53 11.42 -7.27
N GLY A 9 2.12 11.26 -6.01
CA GLY A 9 0.78 11.62 -5.56
C GLY A 9 -0.18 10.43 -5.48
N ILE A 10 -1.30 10.68 -4.78
CA ILE A 10 -2.27 9.65 -4.42
C ILE A 10 -2.88 8.97 -5.65
N ASP A 11 -3.15 9.71 -6.72
CA ASP A 11 -3.82 9.23 -7.92
C ASP A 11 -3.02 8.11 -8.59
N GLU A 12 -1.72 8.33 -8.84
CA GLU A 12 -0.85 7.28 -9.35
C GLU A 12 -0.71 6.12 -8.36
N GLY A 13 -0.67 6.41 -7.06
CA GLY A 13 -0.64 5.41 -6.00
C GLY A 13 -1.81 4.44 -6.05
N VAL A 14 -3.03 4.96 -6.23
CA VAL A 14 -4.28 4.19 -6.33
C VAL A 14 -4.31 3.35 -7.60
N ILE A 15 -3.87 3.91 -8.74
CA ILE A 15 -3.76 3.16 -10.00
C ILE A 15 -2.82 1.96 -9.83
N TRP A 16 -1.65 2.16 -9.24
CA TRP A 16 -0.72 1.05 -8.99
C TRP A 16 -1.23 0.06 -7.94
N ALA A 17 -2.02 0.51 -6.98
CA ALA A 17 -2.68 -0.38 -6.02
C ALA A 17 -3.71 -1.28 -6.70
N PHE A 18 -4.52 -0.71 -7.59
CA PHE A 18 -5.49 -1.45 -8.39
C PHE A 18 -4.80 -2.48 -9.29
N ILE A 19 -3.78 -2.07 -10.05
CA ILE A 19 -3.04 -2.99 -10.94
C ILE A 19 -2.38 -4.10 -10.12
N ALA A 20 -1.65 -3.77 -9.05
CA ALA A 20 -0.98 -4.78 -8.23
C ALA A 20 -1.96 -5.77 -7.60
N GLY A 21 -3.10 -5.29 -7.09
CA GLY A 21 -4.14 -6.16 -6.55
C GLY A 21 -4.78 -7.03 -7.63
N LEU A 22 -5.05 -6.51 -8.82
CA LEU A 22 -5.61 -7.34 -9.90
C LEU A 22 -4.69 -8.49 -10.27
N PHE A 23 -3.39 -8.22 -10.35
CA PHE A 23 -2.40 -9.27 -10.58
C PHE A 23 -2.37 -10.30 -9.45
N LEU A 24 -2.50 -9.87 -8.19
CA LEU A 24 -2.59 -10.79 -7.05
C LEU A 24 -3.88 -11.61 -7.08
N ASP A 25 -5.01 -11.00 -7.39
CA ASP A 25 -6.29 -11.70 -7.54
C ASP A 25 -6.17 -12.79 -8.62
N LEU A 26 -5.53 -12.51 -9.75
CA LEU A 26 -5.31 -13.49 -10.84
C LEU A 26 -4.36 -14.63 -10.47
N MET A 27 -3.37 -14.36 -9.63
CA MET A 27 -2.37 -15.35 -9.19
C MET A 27 -2.81 -16.13 -7.96
N SER A 28 -3.91 -15.73 -7.32
CA SER A 28 -4.43 -16.35 -6.11
C SER A 28 -5.78 -17.03 -6.37
N VAL A 29 -6.29 -17.70 -5.35
CA VAL A 29 -7.64 -18.31 -5.38
C VAL A 29 -8.69 -17.30 -4.91
N THR A 30 -8.32 -16.03 -4.66
CA THR A 30 -9.30 -15.03 -4.21
C THR A 30 -10.14 -14.49 -5.38
N PRO A 31 -11.40 -14.12 -5.14
CA PRO A 31 -12.24 -13.51 -6.16
C PRO A 31 -11.61 -12.25 -6.76
N ILE A 32 -11.74 -12.08 -8.08
CA ILE A 32 -11.24 -10.91 -8.80
C ILE A 32 -11.79 -9.63 -8.18
N GLY A 33 -10.88 -8.68 -7.91
CA GLY A 33 -11.19 -7.36 -7.40
C GLY A 33 -11.08 -7.22 -5.88
N VAL A 34 -11.00 -8.33 -5.12
CA VAL A 34 -10.96 -8.26 -3.65
C VAL A 34 -9.66 -7.64 -3.16
N THR A 35 -8.51 -8.14 -3.60
CA THR A 35 -7.22 -7.57 -3.19
C THR A 35 -6.99 -6.21 -3.85
N SER A 36 -7.49 -6.01 -5.07
CA SER A 36 -7.49 -4.73 -5.78
C SER A 36 -8.13 -3.61 -4.97
N LEU A 37 -9.39 -3.80 -4.55
CA LEU A 37 -10.12 -2.82 -3.74
C LEU A 37 -9.43 -2.61 -2.40
N SER A 38 -8.99 -3.70 -1.76
CA SER A 38 -8.30 -3.64 -0.48
C SER A 38 -7.05 -2.76 -0.52
N PHE A 39 -6.22 -2.92 -1.55
CA PHE A 39 -5.02 -2.10 -1.73
C PHE A 39 -5.36 -0.63 -2.04
N MET A 40 -6.41 -0.38 -2.83
CA MET A 40 -6.87 0.99 -3.12
C MET A 40 -7.31 1.69 -1.83
N PHE A 41 -8.13 1.05 -0.99
CA PHE A 41 -8.51 1.59 0.31
C PHE A 41 -7.32 1.80 1.24
N GLY A 42 -6.34 0.88 1.21
CA GLY A 42 -5.08 1.04 1.91
C GLY A 42 -4.36 2.34 1.51
N ILE A 43 -4.27 2.64 0.21
CA ILE A 43 -3.67 3.89 -0.28
C ILE A 43 -4.53 5.10 0.11
N LEU A 44 -5.85 5.05 -0.01
CA LEU A 44 -6.70 6.19 0.36
C LEU A 44 -6.58 6.57 1.84
N ALA A 45 -6.36 5.58 2.72
CA ALA A 45 -6.13 5.83 4.14
C ALA A 45 -4.86 6.67 4.41
N VAL A 46 -3.87 6.63 3.52
CA VAL A 46 -2.62 7.40 3.60
C VAL A 46 -2.91 8.91 3.62
N ILE A 47 -3.97 9.39 2.94
CA ILE A 47 -4.34 10.81 2.89
C ILE A 47 -4.52 11.37 4.31
N TRP A 48 -5.30 10.67 5.11
CA TRP A 48 -5.61 11.06 6.49
C TRP A 48 -4.38 11.00 7.39
N VAL A 49 -3.55 9.97 7.21
CA VAL A 49 -2.34 9.76 8.02
C VAL A 49 -1.26 10.80 7.69
N GLN A 50 -1.10 11.18 6.42
CA GLN A 50 -0.13 12.22 6.03
C GLN A 50 -0.45 13.58 6.65
N GLN A 51 -1.72 13.93 6.83
CA GLN A 51 -2.13 15.18 7.46
C GLN A 51 -1.82 15.24 8.96
N ALA A 52 -1.73 14.07 9.61
CA ALA A 52 -1.55 13.97 11.06
C ALA A 52 -0.08 13.84 11.50
N ILE A 53 0.87 13.66 10.58
CA ILE A 53 2.23 13.23 10.91
C ILE A 53 3.29 14.14 10.27
N PRO A 54 4.37 14.51 10.99
CA PRO A 54 5.45 15.32 10.45
C PRO A 54 6.19 14.66 9.28
N THR A 55 6.65 15.49 8.33
CA THR A 55 7.25 15.08 7.05
C THR A 55 8.70 14.57 7.17
N SER A 56 8.93 13.52 7.96
CA SER A 56 10.24 12.85 8.05
C SER A 56 10.46 11.90 6.88
N ARG A 57 11.61 12.02 6.19
CA ARG A 57 11.94 11.16 5.03
C ARG A 57 12.08 9.67 5.36
N PHE A 58 12.29 9.32 6.62
CA PHE A 58 12.43 7.93 7.07
C PHE A 58 11.17 7.41 7.76
N LEU A 59 10.59 8.19 8.68
CA LEU A 59 9.43 7.74 9.44
C LEU A 59 8.14 7.77 8.61
N LEU A 60 8.00 8.74 7.70
CA LEU A 60 6.77 8.88 6.92
C LEU A 60 6.50 7.65 6.04
N PRO A 61 7.45 7.13 5.22
CA PRO A 61 7.20 5.91 4.45
C PRO A 61 6.83 4.70 5.30
N VAL A 62 7.49 4.53 6.46
CA VAL A 62 7.26 3.43 7.38
C VAL A 62 5.84 3.48 7.96
N ILE A 63 5.45 4.64 8.49
CA ILE A 63 4.13 4.80 9.11
C ILE A 63 3.01 4.66 8.08
N LEU A 64 3.19 5.22 6.88
CA LEU A 64 2.21 5.10 5.81
C LEU A 64 2.12 3.67 5.27
N ALA A 65 3.23 2.95 5.19
CA ALA A 65 3.18 1.54 4.80
C ALA A 65 2.49 0.69 5.86
N PHE A 66 2.78 0.94 7.13
CA PHE A 66 2.10 0.26 8.23
C PHE A 66 0.59 0.51 8.18
N SER A 67 0.16 1.78 8.10
CA SER A 67 -1.26 2.14 8.11
C SER A 67 -1.99 1.65 6.86
N ALA A 68 -1.41 1.85 5.67
CA ALA A 68 -2.01 1.39 4.41
C ALA A 68 -2.16 -0.13 4.38
N THR A 69 -1.14 -0.87 4.83
CA THR A 69 -1.20 -2.33 4.89
C THR A 69 -2.25 -2.80 5.88
N LEU A 70 -2.31 -2.17 7.07
CA LEU A 70 -3.29 -2.53 8.09
C LEU A 70 -4.72 -2.34 7.56
N VAL A 71 -5.00 -1.19 6.95
CA VAL A 71 -6.30 -0.91 6.35
C VAL A 71 -6.60 -1.88 5.22
N ALA A 72 -5.64 -2.15 4.34
CA ALA A 72 -5.82 -3.08 3.23
C ALA A 72 -6.18 -4.50 3.73
N LEU A 73 -5.47 -5.01 4.73
CA LEU A 73 -5.76 -6.35 5.29
C LEU A 73 -7.14 -6.41 5.96
N LEU A 74 -7.53 -5.37 6.70
CA LEU A 74 -8.84 -5.27 7.32
C LEU A 74 -9.97 -5.24 6.27
N VAL A 75 -9.81 -4.42 5.23
CA VAL A 75 -10.75 -4.36 4.11
C VAL A 75 -10.82 -5.71 3.38
N ASN A 76 -9.68 -6.37 3.18
CA ASN A 76 -9.64 -7.69 2.54
C ASN A 76 -10.43 -8.74 3.34
N ILE A 77 -10.22 -8.81 4.65
CA ILE A 77 -10.99 -9.70 5.53
C ILE A 77 -12.48 -9.37 5.47
N LEU A 78 -12.84 -8.08 5.50
CA LEU A 78 -14.23 -7.64 5.42
C LEU A 78 -14.88 -8.07 4.10
N LEU A 79 -14.21 -7.84 2.97
CA LEU A 79 -14.71 -8.22 1.64
C LEU A 79 -14.88 -9.75 1.51
N LEU A 80 -13.89 -10.52 1.97
CA LEU A 80 -13.99 -11.99 1.97
C LEU A 80 -15.17 -12.48 2.82
N ARG A 81 -15.39 -11.87 3.99
CA ARG A 81 -16.57 -12.16 4.84
C ARG A 81 -17.89 -11.81 4.14
N THR A 82 -17.97 -10.68 3.45
CA THR A 82 -19.19 -10.30 2.70
C THR A 82 -19.51 -11.25 1.56
N LEU A 83 -18.47 -11.87 0.96
CA LEU A 83 -18.61 -12.89 -0.06
C LEU A 83 -18.85 -14.30 0.52
N GLN A 84 -19.09 -14.39 1.83
CA GLN A 84 -19.34 -15.65 2.57
C GLN A 84 -18.19 -16.66 2.44
N LEU A 85 -16.98 -16.20 2.16
CA LEU A 85 -15.79 -17.05 2.15
C LEU A 85 -15.33 -17.31 3.58
N VAL A 86 -14.88 -18.55 3.83
CA VAL A 86 -14.38 -18.96 5.14
C VAL A 86 -13.05 -18.25 5.39
N VAL A 87 -13.07 -17.32 6.33
CA VAL A 87 -11.87 -16.68 6.87
C VAL A 87 -11.59 -17.27 8.24
N ASP A 88 -10.44 -17.93 8.37
CA ASP A 88 -9.95 -18.38 9.67
C ASP A 88 -9.61 -17.18 10.55
N LEU A 89 -10.13 -17.18 11.79
CA LEU A 89 -9.83 -16.13 12.77
C LEU A 89 -8.36 -16.11 13.18
N SER A 90 -7.63 -17.23 12.99
CA SER A 90 -6.18 -17.26 13.16
C SER A 90 -5.46 -16.24 12.26
N ALA A 91 -6.05 -15.88 11.11
CA ALA A 91 -5.50 -14.86 10.20
C ALA A 91 -5.35 -13.48 10.86
N LEU A 92 -6.13 -13.18 11.91
CA LEU A 92 -5.98 -11.94 12.68
C LEU A 92 -4.63 -11.86 13.39
N SER A 93 -4.09 -13.00 13.83
CA SER A 93 -2.76 -13.05 14.46
C SER A 93 -1.63 -12.73 13.48
N ALA A 94 -1.85 -12.99 12.19
CA ALA A 94 -0.89 -12.68 11.13
C ALA A 94 -0.91 -11.20 10.70
N LEU A 95 -1.94 -10.43 11.07
CA LEU A 95 -2.04 -9.02 10.69
C LEU A 95 -0.83 -8.21 11.17
N PHE A 96 -0.52 -8.30 12.46
CA PHE A 96 0.55 -7.52 13.06
C PHE A 96 1.95 -7.84 12.49
N PRO A 97 2.40 -9.11 12.41
CA PRO A 97 3.70 -9.41 11.83
C PRO A 97 3.76 -9.03 10.34
N MET A 98 2.66 -9.18 9.60
CA MET A 98 2.63 -8.85 8.16
C MET A 98 2.64 -7.34 7.91
N THR A 99 1.96 -6.53 8.73
CA THR A 99 2.04 -5.07 8.64
C THR A 99 3.41 -4.57 9.05
N LEU A 100 4.01 -5.15 10.09
CA LEU A 100 5.36 -4.80 10.53
C LEU A 100 6.41 -5.13 9.46
N LEU A 101 6.29 -6.30 8.83
CA LEU A 101 7.15 -6.71 7.72
C LEU A 101 7.06 -5.71 6.56
N HIS A 102 5.85 -5.32 6.14
CA HIS A 102 5.70 -4.31 5.08
C HIS A 102 6.23 -2.94 5.48
N ALA A 103 6.06 -2.55 6.75
CA ALA A 103 6.58 -1.29 7.28
C ALA A 103 8.11 -1.23 7.27
N VAL A 104 8.80 -2.36 7.48
CA VAL A 104 10.27 -2.44 7.36
C VAL A 104 10.69 -2.49 5.89
N LEU A 105 10.03 -3.32 5.08
CA LEU A 105 10.37 -3.50 3.67
C LEU A 105 10.10 -2.28 2.81
N ILE A 106 9.23 -1.36 3.23
CA ILE A 106 8.99 -0.15 2.45
C ILE A 106 10.25 0.71 2.32
N LEU A 107 11.19 0.66 3.25
CA LEU A 107 12.40 1.50 3.21
C LEU A 107 13.27 1.20 1.97
N PRO A 108 13.72 -0.05 1.74
CA PRO A 108 14.47 -0.36 0.52
C PRO A 108 13.63 -0.18 -0.75
N VAL A 109 12.33 -0.46 -0.70
CA VAL A 109 11.42 -0.28 -1.86
C VAL A 109 11.23 1.19 -2.21
N TYR A 110 11.09 2.06 -1.22
CA TYR A 110 10.98 3.50 -1.41
C TYR A 110 12.27 4.06 -1.97
N TRP A 111 13.42 3.61 -1.47
CA TRP A 111 14.70 4.07 -1.96
C TRP A 111 14.91 3.66 -3.43
N THR A 112 14.67 2.39 -3.78
CA THR A 112 14.78 1.93 -5.17
C THR A 112 13.83 2.69 -6.10
N ALA A 113 12.57 2.91 -5.68
CA ALA A 113 11.62 3.71 -6.45
C ALA A 113 12.09 5.17 -6.63
N TYR A 114 12.68 5.77 -5.59
CA TYR A 114 13.26 7.11 -5.64
C TYR A 114 14.43 7.19 -6.64
N TRP A 115 15.29 6.16 -6.69
CA TRP A 115 16.38 6.08 -7.68
C TRP A 115 15.86 5.95 -9.11
N ILE A 116 14.80 5.18 -9.32
CA ILE A 116 14.18 5.03 -10.63
C ILE A 116 13.57 6.37 -11.06
N ASP A 117 12.79 7.00 -10.18
CA ASP A 117 12.07 8.23 -10.47
C ASP A 117 13.01 9.38 -10.84
N ARG A 118 14.07 9.58 -10.06
CA ARG A 118 15.08 10.63 -10.33
C ARG A 118 15.81 10.42 -11.68
N THR A 119 15.92 9.17 -12.13
CA THR A 119 16.63 8.82 -13.37
C THR A 119 15.73 9.06 -14.58
N ILE A 120 14.44 8.77 -14.46
CA ILE A 120 13.45 8.96 -15.53
C ILE A 120 13.11 10.45 -15.72
N ARG A 121 13.12 11.25 -14.64
CA ARG A 121 12.89 12.71 -14.73
C ARG A 121 13.92 13.48 -13.91
N PRO A 122 15.06 13.87 -14.52
CA PRO A 122 15.99 14.81 -13.91
C PRO A 122 15.24 16.12 -13.61
N ARG A 123 15.42 16.68 -12.42
CA ARG A 123 14.81 17.97 -12.03
C ARG A 123 15.08 19.00 -13.13
N LYS A 124 14.03 19.56 -13.73
CA LYS A 124 14.17 20.71 -14.61
C LYS A 124 14.70 21.86 -13.75
N VAL A 125 15.94 22.28 -14.01
CA VAL A 125 16.51 23.51 -13.44
C VAL A 125 15.74 24.65 -14.08
N THR A 126 14.75 25.21 -13.38
CA THR A 126 14.20 26.53 -13.73
C THR A 126 15.25 27.56 -13.34
N VAL A 127 15.94 28.08 -14.34
CA VAL A 127 16.80 29.27 -14.28
C VAL A 127 15.92 30.51 -14.36
#